data_AF-A0A9W9DM25-F1
#
_entry.id   AF-A0A9W9DM25-F1
#
_cell.length_a   1.000
_cell.length_b   1.000
_cell.length_c   1.000
_cell.angle_alpha   90.00
_cell.angle_beta   90.00
_cell.angle_gamma   90.00
#
_symmetry.space_group_name_H-M   'P 1'
#
loop_
_entity.id
_entity.type
_entity.pdbx_description
1 polymer ?
#
loop_
_entity_poly.entity_id
_entity_poly.type
_entity_poly.pdbx_seq_one_letter_code
_entity_poly.pdbx_strand_id
1 'polypeptide(L)'
;MVPLLHGLSLLQSVARSNRISHFQPSTARIISCVRSVLFATDTLLRDAPILWQFPPLADEWRLILSTLASLVAQAKRASDEKLKEENLETEVEAMLRLAQQVFTLVQRFLAIVSQCGIALPTRHDASSPAVNVRVLRDVNINSADDLNDTIMAQSIPLMPSG
;
A
#
# COMPACT_ATOMS: atom_id res chain seq x y z
N MET A 1 2.01 -14.79 4.38
CA MET A 1 3.07 -13.76 4.60
C MET A 1 4.34 -13.97 3.79
N VAL A 2 4.79 -15.22 3.52
CA VAL A 2 5.97 -15.53 2.68
C VAL A 2 6.06 -14.78 1.34
N PRO A 3 4.96 -14.55 0.58
CA PRO A 3 5.05 -13.86 -0.71
C PRO A 3 5.36 -12.35 -0.60
N LEU A 4 4.94 -11.71 0.49
CA LEU A 4 5.16 -10.28 0.71
C LEU A 4 6.60 -10.01 1.15
N LEU A 5 7.14 -10.87 2.03
CA LEU A 5 8.56 -10.88 2.38
C LEU A 5 9.45 -11.10 1.15
N HIS A 6 9.08 -12.06 0.30
CA HIS A 6 9.81 -12.31 -0.94
C HIS A 6 9.78 -11.10 -1.90
N GLY A 7 8.64 -10.41 -2.01
CA GLY A 7 8.53 -9.18 -2.77
C GLY A 7 9.41 -8.05 -2.21
N LEU A 8 9.48 -7.92 -0.88
CA LEU A 8 10.33 -6.93 -0.21
C LEU A 8 11.83 -7.23 -0.41
N SER A 9 12.23 -8.49 -0.25
CA SER A 9 13.61 -8.93 -0.48
C SER A 9 14.05 -8.72 -1.93
N LEU A 10 13.14 -8.95 -2.90
CA LEU A 10 13.40 -8.63 -4.30
C LEU A 10 13.60 -7.13 -4.49
N LEU A 11 12.72 -6.29 -3.95
CA LEU A 11 12.86 -4.84 -4.06
C LEU A 11 14.19 -4.34 -3.47
N GLN A 12 14.58 -4.85 -2.30
CA GLN A 12 15.87 -4.55 -1.66
C GLN A 12 17.07 -5.01 -2.51
N SER A 13 16.99 -6.20 -3.10
CA SER A 13 18.05 -6.72 -3.98
C SER A 13 18.20 -5.89 -5.25
N VAL A 14 17.08 -5.45 -5.83
CA VAL A 14 17.04 -4.64 -7.05
C VAL A 14 17.55 -3.22 -6.76
N ALA A 15 17.19 -2.64 -5.61
CA ALA A 15 17.70 -1.36 -5.12
C ALA A 15 19.22 -1.39 -4.95
N ARG A 16 19.77 -2.45 -4.33
CA ARG A 16 21.23 -2.62 -4.19
C ARG A 16 21.95 -2.81 -5.53
N SER A 17 21.26 -3.30 -6.55
CA SER A 17 21.82 -3.54 -7.88
C SER A 17 21.62 -2.34 -8.84
N ASN A 18 21.05 -1.24 -8.34
CA ASN A 18 20.67 -0.03 -9.07
C ASN A 18 19.89 -0.28 -10.38
N ARG A 19 19.09 -1.35 -10.43
CA ARG A 19 18.34 -1.71 -11.65
C ARG A 19 16.97 -1.01 -11.67
N ILE A 20 16.99 0.26 -12.01
CA ILE A 20 15.81 1.16 -12.10
C ILE A 20 14.62 0.56 -12.87
N SER A 21 14.89 -0.19 -13.95
CA SER A 21 13.85 -0.84 -14.78
C SER A 21 13.03 -1.90 -14.04
N HIS A 22 13.50 -2.38 -12.88
CA HIS A 22 12.86 -3.43 -12.10
C HIS A 22 12.16 -2.93 -10.82
N PHE A 23 12.17 -1.63 -10.53
CA PHE A 23 11.48 -1.07 -9.36
C PHE A 23 9.95 -1.17 -9.51
N GLN A 24 9.40 -0.68 -10.62
CA GLN A 24 7.96 -0.77 -10.89
C GLN A 24 7.40 -2.21 -10.88
N PRO A 25 7.98 -3.20 -11.59
CA PRO A 25 7.47 -4.56 -11.55
C PRO A 25 7.62 -5.23 -10.18
N SER A 26 8.64 -4.88 -9.39
CA SER A 26 8.78 -5.37 -8.01
C SER A 26 7.69 -4.78 -7.10
N THR A 27 7.43 -3.48 -7.21
CA THR A 27 6.35 -2.80 -6.49
C THR A 27 4.96 -3.33 -6.87
N ALA A 28 4.73 -3.62 -8.16
CA ALA A 28 3.49 -4.25 -8.64
C ALA A 28 3.23 -5.61 -7.96
N ARG A 29 4.28 -6.40 -7.73
CA ARG A 29 4.18 -7.68 -7.01
C ARG A 29 3.77 -7.50 -5.55
N ILE A 30 4.30 -6.48 -4.87
CA ILE A 30 3.91 -6.13 -3.49
C ILE A 30 2.43 -5.76 -3.45
N ILE A 31 1.98 -4.87 -4.34
CA ILE A 31 0.56 -4.46 -4.44
C ILE A 31 -0.35 -5.66 -4.69
N SER A 32 0.02 -6.54 -5.62
CA SER A 32 -0.73 -7.76 -5.89
C SER A 32 -0.86 -8.62 -4.64
N CYS A 33 0.21 -8.78 -3.86
CA CYS A 33 0.17 -9.54 -2.62
C CYS A 33 -0.74 -8.90 -1.57
N VAL A 34 -0.68 -7.57 -1.41
CA VAL A 34 -1.54 -6.86 -0.45
C VAL A 34 -3.00 -6.97 -0.85
N ARG A 35 -3.33 -6.78 -2.14
CA ARG A 35 -4.70 -6.97 -2.63
C ARG A 35 -5.23 -8.37 -2.39
N SER A 36 -4.41 -9.41 -2.59
CA SER A 36 -4.82 -10.78 -2.27
C SER A 36 -5.13 -10.96 -0.79
N VAL A 37 -4.40 -10.28 0.11
CA VAL A 37 -4.70 -10.28 1.55
C VAL A 37 -6.01 -9.57 1.83
N LEU A 38 -6.22 -8.36 1.29
CA LEU A 38 -7.45 -7.59 1.49
C LEU A 38 -8.70 -8.30 0.92
N PHE A 39 -8.56 -8.98 -0.21
CA PHE A 39 -9.62 -9.79 -0.80
C PHE A 39 -9.93 -11.02 0.06
N ALA A 40 -8.90 -11.70 0.55
CA ALA A 40 -9.03 -12.84 1.44
C ALA A 40 -9.75 -12.50 2.77
N THR A 41 -9.62 -11.26 3.24
CA THR A 41 -10.26 -10.78 4.48
C THR A 41 -11.60 -10.09 4.23
N ASP A 42 -12.11 -10.11 2.99
CA ASP A 42 -13.32 -9.41 2.54
C ASP A 42 -13.30 -7.90 2.85
N THR A 43 -12.11 -7.32 2.97
CA THR A 43 -11.90 -5.89 3.25
C THR A 43 -11.42 -5.16 2.01
N LEU A 44 -11.64 -5.69 0.80
CA LEU A 44 -11.21 -5.01 -0.43
C LEU A 44 -12.07 -3.77 -0.71
N LEU A 45 -13.35 -3.84 -0.35
CA LEU A 45 -14.31 -2.76 -0.52
C LEU A 45 -14.32 -1.84 0.69
N ARG A 46 -14.43 -0.53 0.44
CA ARG A 46 -14.51 0.52 1.48
C ARG A 46 -15.72 0.33 2.41
N ASP A 47 -16.80 -0.21 1.87
CA ASP A 47 -18.06 -0.46 2.59
C ASP A 47 -18.20 -1.90 3.07
N ALA A 48 -17.09 -2.62 3.21
CA ALA A 48 -17.14 -3.95 3.79
C ALA A 48 -17.74 -3.85 5.22
N PRO A 49 -18.79 -4.62 5.54
CA PRO A 49 -19.52 -4.50 6.81
C PRO A 49 -18.61 -4.76 8.02
N ILE A 50 -17.48 -5.45 7.80
CA ILE A 50 -16.49 -5.72 8.84
C ILE A 50 -15.66 -4.48 9.20
N LEU A 51 -15.44 -3.56 8.27
CA LEU A 51 -14.75 -2.30 8.53
C LEU A 51 -15.61 -1.38 9.41
N TRP A 52 -16.94 -1.48 9.29
CA TRP A 52 -17.87 -0.72 10.12
C TRP A 52 -17.98 -1.29 11.54
N GLN A 53 -17.86 -2.61 11.67
CA GLN A 53 -17.88 -3.30 12.96
C GLN A 53 -16.60 -3.09 13.76
N PHE A 54 -15.47 -2.90 13.08
CA PHE A 54 -14.15 -2.73 13.72
C PHE A 54 -13.46 -1.45 13.21
N PRO A 55 -13.71 -0.28 13.82
CA PRO A 55 -13.06 0.97 13.43
C PRO A 55 -11.52 0.92 13.37
N PRO A 56 -10.81 0.23 14.29
CA PRO A 56 -9.35 0.07 14.19
C PRO A 56 -8.90 -0.67 12.92
N LEU A 57 -9.73 -1.57 12.39
CA LEU A 57 -9.47 -2.30 11.15
C LEU A 57 -9.60 -1.37 9.94
N ALA A 58 -10.61 -0.49 9.95
CA ALA A 58 -10.81 0.53 8.92
C ALA A 58 -9.68 1.56 8.88
N ASP A 59 -9.12 1.94 10.03
CA ASP A 59 -7.97 2.85 10.11
C ASP A 59 -6.72 2.22 9.48
N GLU A 60 -6.39 0.98 9.85
CA GLU A 60 -5.25 0.28 9.25
C GLU A 60 -5.45 0.03 7.75
N TRP A 61 -6.66 -0.31 7.31
CA TRP A 61 -6.98 -0.48 5.89
C TRP A 61 -6.73 0.80 5.08
N ARG A 62 -7.21 1.95 5.58
CA ARG A 62 -6.98 3.25 4.94
C ARG A 62 -5.50 3.58 4.87
N LEU A 63 -4.76 3.32 5.95
CA LEU A 63 -3.33 3.56 6.02
C LEU A 63 -2.56 2.70 5.02
N ILE A 64 -2.89 1.40 4.90
CA ILE A 64 -2.32 0.50 3.89
C ILE A 64 -2.51 1.05 2.47
N LEU A 65 -3.73 1.48 2.12
CA LEU A 65 -4.01 2.00 0.78
C LEU A 65 -3.25 3.31 0.51
N SER A 66 -3.21 4.21 1.48
CA SER A 66 -2.46 5.46 1.38
C SER A 66 -0.96 5.21 1.17
N THR A 67 -0.35 4.35 2.00
CA THR A 67 1.07 4.01 1.88
C THR A 67 1.38 3.28 0.57
N LEU A 68 0.48 2.43 0.06
CA LEU A 68 0.64 1.80 -1.26
C LEU A 68 0.62 2.82 -2.39
N ALA A 69 -0.27 3.82 -2.34
CA ALA A 69 -0.31 4.89 -3.33
C ALA A 69 1.00 5.70 -3.31
N SER A 70 1.50 6.07 -2.12
CA SER A 70 2.80 6.71 -1.97
C SER A 70 3.94 5.84 -2.51
N LEU A 71 3.92 4.53 -2.26
CA LEU A 71 4.94 3.60 -2.77
C LEU A 71 4.94 3.53 -4.30
N VAL A 72 3.77 3.55 -4.95
CA VAL A 72 3.67 3.58 -6.42
C VAL A 72 4.24 4.87 -6.98
N ALA A 73 3.86 6.01 -6.41
CA ALA A 73 4.38 7.31 -6.81
C ALA A 73 5.90 7.37 -6.66
N GLN A 74 6.40 6.89 -5.51
CA GLN A 74 7.82 6.86 -5.20
C GLN A 74 8.59 5.90 -6.13
N ALA A 75 8.06 4.72 -6.41
CA ALA A 75 8.68 3.78 -7.35
C ALA A 75 8.72 4.35 -8.77
N LYS A 76 7.70 5.13 -9.19
CA LYS A 76 7.70 5.81 -10.48
C LYS A 76 8.79 6.90 -10.54
N ARG A 77 8.96 7.69 -9.47
CA ARG A 77 10.02 8.70 -9.37
C ARG A 77 11.40 8.02 -9.39
N ALA A 78 11.62 7.01 -8.57
CA ALA A 78 12.87 6.25 -8.52
C ALA A 78 13.20 5.50 -9.83
N SER A 79 12.23 5.30 -10.72
CA SER A 79 12.43 4.68 -12.04
C SER A 79 12.66 5.70 -13.16
N ASP A 80 12.70 7.00 -12.86
CA ASP A 80 12.93 8.04 -13.86
C ASP A 80 14.42 8.10 -14.23
N GLU A 81 14.74 7.70 -15.46
CA GLU A 81 16.10 7.67 -16.02
C GLU A 81 16.74 9.07 -16.10
N LYS A 82 15.96 10.15 -15.95
CA LYS A 82 16.45 11.54 -15.96
C LYS A 82 16.89 12.03 -14.58
N LEU A 83 16.72 11.25 -13.53
CA LEU A 83 17.17 11.63 -12.19
C LEU A 83 18.69 11.63 -12.09
N LYS A 84 19.23 12.63 -11.38
CA LYS A 84 20.64 12.65 -10.96
C LYS A 84 20.89 11.54 -9.94
N GLU A 85 22.07 10.94 -9.96
CA GLU A 85 22.48 9.85 -9.06
C GLU A 85 22.20 10.16 -7.58
N GLU A 86 22.51 11.38 -7.13
CA GLU A 86 22.29 11.86 -5.75
C GLU A 86 20.80 11.86 -5.34
N ASN A 87 19.93 12.22 -6.29
CA ASN A 87 18.49 12.20 -6.08
C ASN A 87 17.95 10.77 -6.18
N LEU A 88 18.52 9.94 -7.06
CA LEU A 88 18.12 8.56 -7.24
C LEU A 88 18.31 7.76 -5.95
N GLU A 89 19.46 7.90 -5.27
CA GLU A 89 19.72 7.21 -4.01
C GLU A 89 18.68 7.59 -2.94
N THR A 90 18.37 8.88 -2.83
CA THR A 90 17.33 9.40 -1.93
C THR A 90 15.94 8.82 -2.26
N GLU A 91 15.58 8.77 -3.54
CA GLU A 91 14.29 8.29 -3.99
C GLU A 91 14.16 6.76 -3.80
N VAL A 92 15.26 6.01 -3.98
CA VAL A 92 15.34 4.57 -3.72
C VAL A 92 15.23 4.28 -2.23
N GLU A 93 15.91 5.04 -1.37
CA GLU A 93 15.81 4.88 0.08
C GLU A 93 14.37 5.13 0.57
N ALA A 94 13.74 6.21 0.09
CA ALA A 94 12.34 6.51 0.40
C ALA A 94 11.40 5.39 -0.08
N MET A 95 11.64 4.81 -1.27
CA MET A 95 10.89 3.66 -1.77
C MET A 95 11.01 2.44 -0.84
N LEU A 96 12.23 2.13 -0.37
CA LEU A 96 12.45 1.02 0.56
C LEU A 96 11.77 1.25 1.90
N ARG A 97 11.82 2.47 2.44
CA ARG A 97 11.14 2.83 3.69
C ARG A 97 9.62 2.67 3.56
N LEU A 98 9.02 3.11 2.45
CA LEU A 98 7.59 2.92 2.20
C LEU A 98 7.22 1.44 2.08
N ALA A 99 8.03 0.64 1.39
CA ALA A 99 7.79 -0.79 1.25
C ALA A 99 7.81 -1.50 2.61
N GLN A 100 8.72 -1.11 3.48
CA GLN A 100 8.84 -1.64 4.84
C GLN A 100 7.66 -1.20 5.72
N GLN A 101 7.19 0.04 5.57
CA GLN A 101 5.96 0.50 6.23
C GLN A 101 4.74 -0.32 5.80
N VAL A 102 4.58 -0.60 4.50
CA VAL A 102 3.49 -1.48 4.00
C VAL A 102 3.53 -2.84 4.68
N PHE A 103 4.72 -3.44 4.86
CA PHE A 103 4.85 -4.72 5.55
C PHE A 103 4.36 -4.65 7.00
N THR A 104 4.80 -3.66 7.77
CA THR A 104 4.38 -3.46 9.17
C THR A 104 2.87 -3.23 9.28
N LEU A 105 2.30 -2.41 8.40
CA LEU A 105 0.87 -2.14 8.37
C LEU A 105 0.06 -3.40 8.06
N VAL A 106 0.50 -4.21 7.09
CA VAL A 106 -0.16 -5.48 6.76
C VAL A 106 -0.05 -6.46 7.93
N GLN A 107 1.08 -6.53 8.63
CA GLN A 107 1.20 -7.36 9.84
C GLN A 107 0.23 -6.90 10.95
N ARG A 108 0.15 -5.60 11.20
CA ARG A 108 -0.76 -5.02 12.20
C ARG A 108 -2.22 -5.25 11.83
N PHE A 109 -2.56 -5.05 10.57
CA PHE A 109 -3.88 -5.36 10.01
C PHE A 109 -4.23 -6.84 10.25
N LEU A 110 -3.35 -7.78 9.91
CA LEU A 110 -3.59 -9.22 10.15
C LEU A 110 -3.76 -9.56 11.63
N ALA A 111 -3.03 -8.88 12.53
CA ALA A 111 -3.20 -9.06 13.96
C ALA A 111 -4.58 -8.58 14.46
N ILE A 112 -5.10 -7.49 13.89
CA ILE A 112 -6.46 -7.00 14.20
C ILE A 112 -7.51 -7.95 13.61
N VAL A 113 -7.34 -8.38 12.35
CA VAL A 113 -8.22 -9.37 11.69
C VAL A 113 -8.33 -10.65 12.51
N SER A 114 -7.22 -11.13 13.07
CA SER A 114 -7.21 -12.29 13.97
C SER A 114 -7.98 -12.05 15.28
N GLN A 115 -7.94 -10.83 15.82
CA GLN A 115 -8.71 -10.46 17.02
C GLN A 115 -10.21 -10.33 16.72
N CYS A 116 -10.57 -9.96 15.49
CA CYS A 116 -11.94 -9.91 15.00
C CYS A 116 -12.54 -11.31 14.71
N GLY A 117 -11.74 -12.38 14.79
CA GLY A 117 -12.18 -13.75 14.52
C GLY A 117 -12.37 -14.09 13.04
N ILE A 118 -11.80 -13.28 12.14
CA ILE A 118 -11.87 -13.52 10.69
C ILE A 118 -10.89 -14.62 10.33
N ALA A 119 -11.40 -15.68 9.69
CA ALA A 119 -10.56 -16.76 9.20
C ALA A 119 -9.65 -16.24 8.08
N LEU A 120 -8.38 -16.01 8.43
CA LEU A 120 -7.33 -15.80 7.44
C LEU A 120 -7.17 -17.08 6.61
N PRO A 121 -7.04 -17.00 5.27
CA PRO A 121 -6.67 -18.17 4.50
C PRO A 121 -5.26 -18.60 4.89
N THR A 122 -5.19 -19.53 5.84
CA THR A 122 -4.04 -20.38 6.05
C THR A 122 -3.83 -21.15 4.77
N ARG A 123 -2.65 -20.99 4.17
CA ARG A 123 -2.20 -21.70 2.96
C ARG A 123 -2.00 -23.18 3.27
N HIS A 124 -3.08 -23.89 3.58
CA HIS A 124 -3.10 -25.30 3.94
C HIS A 124 -4.07 -26.15 3.12
N ASP A 125 -4.59 -25.62 2.01
CA ASP A 125 -5.23 -26.42 0.96
C ASP A 125 -4.50 -26.20 -0.37
N ALA A 126 -3.30 -26.79 -0.45
CA ALA A 126 -2.55 -26.93 -1.70
C ALA A 126 -3.15 -28.02 -2.60
N SER A 127 -4.46 -27.98 -2.82
CA SER A 127 -5.15 -28.85 -3.77
C SER A 127 -6.26 -28.09 -4.51
N SER A 128 -5.89 -27.06 -5.26
CA SER A 128 -6.64 -26.70 -6.47
C SER A 128 -5.82 -25.80 -7.41
N PRO A 129 -5.73 -26.11 -8.71
CA PRO A 129 -4.86 -25.41 -9.64
C PRO A 129 -5.50 -24.12 -10.18
N ALA A 130 -4.66 -23.12 -10.41
CA ALA A 130 -4.89 -21.97 -11.30
C ALA A 130 -6.08 -21.05 -10.99
N VAL A 131 -5.94 -20.18 -9.99
CA VAL A 131 -6.75 -18.96 -9.93
C VAL A 131 -6.21 -17.97 -10.96
N ASN A 132 -6.95 -17.86 -12.07
CA ASN A 132 -6.72 -16.94 -13.18
C ASN A 132 -6.51 -15.50 -12.72
N VAL A 133 -5.27 -15.02 -12.82
CA VAL A 133 -4.87 -13.61 -12.72
C VAL A 133 -5.34 -12.85 -13.97
N ARG A 134 -6.65 -12.72 -14.17
CA ARG A 134 -7.22 -11.91 -15.26
C ARG A 134 -8.37 -10.99 -14.85
N VAL A 135 -8.95 -11.13 -13.66
CA VAL A 135 -10.13 -10.33 -13.22
C VAL A 135 -9.76 -9.35 -12.10
N LEU A 136 -8.71 -8.54 -12.28
CA LEU A 136 -8.41 -7.45 -11.35
C LEU A 136 -7.72 -6.26 -12.04
N ARG A 137 -8.13 -5.98 -13.29
CA ARG A 137 -7.70 -4.79 -14.04
C ARG A 137 -8.57 -3.54 -13.80
N ASP A 138 -9.68 -3.66 -13.07
CA ASP A 138 -10.69 -2.58 -12.99
C ASP A 138 -10.89 -1.92 -11.62
N VAL A 139 -9.96 -2.09 -10.67
CA VAL A 139 -9.97 -1.20 -9.48
C VAL A 139 -9.10 0.01 -9.81
N ASN A 140 -9.77 0.98 -10.43
CA ASN A 140 -9.33 2.36 -10.60
C ASN A 140 -8.82 2.93 -9.27
N ILE A 141 -7.49 2.97 -9.09
CA ILE A 141 -6.84 3.60 -7.92
C ILE A 141 -6.73 5.13 -8.12
N ASN A 142 -7.36 5.71 -9.15
CA ASN A 142 -7.19 7.12 -9.49
C ASN A 142 -8.12 8.07 -8.71
N SER A 143 -8.53 7.73 -7.48
CA SER A 143 -9.33 8.63 -6.64
C SER A 143 -8.65 8.86 -5.30
N ALA A 144 -7.45 9.44 -5.35
CA ALA A 144 -6.71 9.91 -4.17
C ALA A 144 -6.31 11.39 -4.31
N ASP A 145 -7.08 12.17 -5.06
CA ASP A 145 -6.86 13.61 -5.25
C ASP A 145 -7.74 14.51 -4.34
N ASP A 146 -8.65 13.93 -3.53
CA ASP A 146 -9.65 14.72 -2.78
C ASP A 146 -9.41 14.69 -1.24
N LEU A 147 -8.17 14.83 -0.81
CA LEU A 147 -7.88 14.97 0.63
C LEU A 147 -6.79 16.02 0.91
N ASN A 148 -6.99 17.23 0.40
CA ASN A 148 -6.18 18.40 0.80
C ASN A 148 -6.97 19.70 1.04
N ASP A 149 -8.31 19.71 0.96
CA ASP A 149 -9.07 20.98 1.06
C ASP A 149 -9.71 21.27 2.44
N THR A 150 -9.39 20.52 3.49
CA THR A 150 -10.06 20.69 4.81
C THR A 150 -9.09 20.96 5.96
N ILE A 151 -8.04 21.77 5.75
CA ILE A 151 -7.25 22.35 6.85
C ILE A 151 -6.84 23.79 6.53
N MET A 152 -7.77 24.70 6.21
CA MET A 152 -7.52 26.16 6.15
C MET A 152 -8.77 27.00 6.48
N ALA A 153 -9.60 26.60 7.44
CA ALA A 153 -10.75 27.41 7.85
C ALA A 153 -11.07 27.29 9.36
N GLN A 154 -10.27 27.96 10.18
CA GLN A 154 -10.67 28.46 11.51
C GLN A 154 -9.66 29.56 11.90
N SER A 155 -9.94 30.82 11.55
CA SER A 155 -10.59 31.83 12.40
C SER A 155 -9.59 32.57 13.29
N ILE A 156 -9.35 33.85 12.98
CA ILE A 156 -9.51 35.03 13.88
C ILE A 156 -9.60 36.29 12.96
N PRO A 157 -10.68 37.09 13.01
CA PRO A 157 -10.83 38.32 12.22
C PRO A 157 -10.16 39.53 12.88
N LEU A 158 -9.44 40.33 12.08
CA LEU A 158 -8.90 41.63 12.43
C LEU A 158 -10.05 42.68 12.42
N MET A 159 -10.25 43.42 13.52
CA MET A 159 -11.21 44.53 13.55
C MET A 159 -10.67 45.77 12.81
N PRO A 160 -11.54 46.57 12.15
CA PRO A 160 -11.11 47.79 11.47
C PRO A 160 -11.05 48.98 12.44
N SER A 161 -10.03 49.83 12.24
CA SER A 161 -9.90 51.15 12.88
C SER A 161 -10.91 52.14 12.28
N GLY A 162 -11.62 52.84 13.16
CA GLY A 162 -12.47 53.99 12.87
C GLY A 162 -12.71 54.76 14.16
#